data_AF-A0A7S7QN15-F1
#
_entry.id   AF-A0A7S7QN15-F1
#
_cell.length_a   1.000
_cell.length_b   1.000
_cell.length_c   1.000
_cell.angle_alpha   90.00
_cell.angle_beta   90.00
_cell.angle_gamma   90.00
#
_symmetry.space_group_name_H-M   'P 1'
#
loop_
_entity.id
_entity.type
_entity.pdbx_description
1 polymer ?
#
loop_
_entity_poly.entity_id
_entity_poly.type
_entity_poly.pdbx_seq_one_letter_code
_entity_poly.pdbx_strand_id
1 'polypeptide(L)'
;MDQISSDQMQVPEVLVSVAFDKAWRFVEKDPLLAHNHKTVLHSRLRASLECSIRNGERNTLQLANEAIRRLRAELTASSKQQDRS
;
A
#
# COMPACT_ATOMS: atom_id res chain seq x y z
N MET A 1 22.81 -27.89 -10.60
CA MET A 1 21.86 -27.44 -9.55
C MET A 1 22.11 -25.96 -9.36
N ASP A 2 21.31 -25.14 -10.03
CA ASP A 2 21.43 -23.69 -10.03
C ASP A 2 20.84 -23.13 -8.73
N GLN A 3 21.71 -22.85 -7.76
CA GLN A 3 21.36 -22.32 -6.44
C GLN A 3 21.46 -20.79 -6.43
N ILE A 4 20.76 -20.15 -7.34
CA ILE A 4 20.70 -18.69 -7.46
C ILE A 4 19.23 -18.33 -7.60
N SER A 5 18.59 -17.85 -6.52
CA SER A 5 17.41 -16.95 -6.56
C SER A 5 16.60 -16.87 -5.23
N SER A 6 17.05 -17.45 -4.11
CA SER A 6 16.25 -17.34 -2.87
C SER A 6 16.42 -16.00 -2.12
N ASP A 7 17.48 -15.23 -2.40
CA ASP A 7 17.77 -13.98 -1.66
C ASP A 7 16.90 -12.79 -2.12
N GLN A 8 16.50 -12.77 -3.40
CA GLN A 8 15.72 -11.66 -3.96
C GLN A 8 14.22 -11.73 -3.64
N MET A 9 13.72 -12.84 -3.08
CA MET A 9 12.31 -12.95 -2.67
C MET A 9 12.05 -12.44 -1.25
N GLN A 10 13.05 -12.41 -0.37
CA GLN A 10 12.87 -11.96 1.02
C GLN A 10 12.91 -10.43 1.15
N VAL A 11 13.77 -9.76 0.38
CA VAL A 11 13.92 -8.30 0.43
C VAL A 11 12.61 -7.55 0.10
N PRO A 12 11.83 -7.94 -0.94
CA PRO A 12 10.55 -7.31 -1.24
C PRO A 12 9.55 -7.45 -0.10
N GLU A 13 9.44 -8.63 0.52
CA GLU A 13 8.43 -8.89 1.56
C GLU A 13 8.72 -8.14 2.86
N VAL A 14 10.00 -8.01 3.22
CA VAL A 14 10.43 -7.18 4.36
C VAL A 14 10.12 -5.71 4.11
N LEU A 15 10.40 -5.20 2.90
CA LEU A 15 10.10 -3.82 2.53
C LEU A 15 8.59 -3.54 2.52
N VAL A 16 7.79 -4.45 1.97
CA VAL A 16 6.32 -4.38 2.02
C VAL A 16 5.87 -4.31 3.48
N SER A 17 6.32 -5.23 4.33
CA SER A 17 5.89 -5.29 5.73
C SER A 17 6.24 -4.02 6.51
N VAL A 18 7.46 -3.51 6.37
CA VAL A 18 7.90 -2.28 7.07
C VAL A 18 7.16 -1.05 6.56
N ALA A 19 7.02 -0.89 5.24
CA ALA A 19 6.28 0.23 4.66
C ALA A 19 4.79 0.15 4.99
N PHE A 20 4.23 -1.06 5.05
CA PHE A 20 2.85 -1.32 5.42
C PHE A 20 2.59 -0.86 6.86
N ASP A 21 3.37 -1.32 7.84
CA ASP A 21 3.21 -0.94 9.25
C ASP A 21 3.28 0.58 9.44
N LYS A 22 4.24 1.21 8.76
CA LYS A 22 4.39 2.67 8.75
C LYS A 22 3.14 3.34 8.17
N ALA A 23 2.68 2.92 7.01
CA ALA A 23 1.52 3.51 6.36
C ALA A 23 0.23 3.26 7.15
N TRP A 24 0.02 2.06 7.67
CA TRP A 24 -1.18 1.65 8.38
C TRP A 24 -1.44 2.52 9.61
N ARG A 25 -0.39 2.89 10.36
CA ARG A 25 -0.48 3.84 11.48
C ARG A 25 -1.04 5.21 11.10
N PHE A 26 -0.83 5.66 9.86
CA PHE A 26 -1.45 6.88 9.34
C PHE A 26 -2.85 6.62 8.81
N VAL A 27 -3.06 5.50 8.11
CA VAL A 27 -4.37 5.11 7.56
C VAL A 27 -5.42 5.01 8.68
N GLU A 28 -5.09 4.40 9.82
CA GLU A 28 -6.02 4.28 10.95
C GLU A 28 -6.34 5.62 11.63
N LYS A 29 -5.45 6.60 11.52
CA LYS A 29 -5.62 7.93 12.10
C LYS A 29 -6.22 8.93 11.12
N ASP A 30 -6.29 8.58 9.84
CA ASP A 30 -6.80 9.44 8.80
C ASP A 30 -8.33 9.36 8.76
N PRO A 31 -9.05 10.44 9.08
CA PRO A 31 -10.51 10.42 9.09
C PRO A 31 -11.11 10.13 7.72
N LEU A 32 -10.43 10.41 6.60
CA LEU A 32 -10.93 10.07 5.27
C LEU A 32 -10.87 8.56 5.00
N LEU A 33 -9.88 7.88 5.57
CA LEU A 33 -9.66 6.45 5.37
C LEU A 33 -10.37 5.61 6.45
N ALA A 34 -10.43 6.09 7.68
CA ALA A 34 -10.98 5.38 8.84
C ALA A 34 -12.46 4.98 8.69
N HIS A 35 -13.24 5.69 7.87
CA HIS A 35 -14.63 5.34 7.56
C HIS A 35 -14.79 4.13 6.62
N ASN A 36 -13.69 3.66 5.99
CA ASN A 36 -13.73 2.55 5.04
C ASN A 36 -13.40 1.21 5.72
N HIS A 37 -13.84 0.12 5.08
CA HIS A 37 -13.56 -1.22 5.58
C HIS A 37 -12.06 -1.52 5.65
N LYS A 38 -11.56 -1.84 6.85
CA LYS A 38 -10.14 -2.14 7.09
C LYS A 38 -9.58 -3.18 6.14
N THR A 39 -10.33 -4.25 5.84
CA THR A 39 -9.91 -5.30 4.90
C THR A 39 -9.65 -4.75 3.49
N VAL A 40 -10.51 -3.86 2.99
CA VAL A 40 -10.34 -3.24 1.67
C VAL A 40 -9.12 -2.32 1.67
N LEU A 41 -8.94 -1.52 2.74
CA LEU A 41 -7.77 -0.67 2.90
C LEU A 41 -6.48 -1.48 2.94
N HIS A 42 -6.48 -2.60 3.68
CA HIS A 42 -5.34 -3.53 3.78
C HIS A 42 -4.94 -4.07 2.41
N SER A 43 -5.90 -4.61 1.66
CA SER A 43 -5.65 -5.18 0.33
C SER A 43 -5.13 -4.12 -0.65
N ARG A 44 -5.73 -2.92 -0.68
CA ARG A 44 -5.30 -1.82 -1.55
C ARG A 44 -3.94 -1.25 -1.17
N LEU A 45 -3.66 -1.13 0.14
CA LEU A 45 -2.38 -0.64 0.63
C LEU A 45 -1.26 -1.60 0.23
N ARG A 46 -1.48 -2.90 0.42
CA ARG A 46 -0.52 -3.94 0.03
C ARG A 46 -0.27 -3.93 -1.49
N ALA A 47 -1.33 -3.92 -2.29
CA ALA A 47 -1.20 -3.88 -3.75
C ALA A 47 -0.43 -2.65 -4.25
N SER A 48 -0.64 -1.47 -3.62
CA SER A 48 0.10 -0.25 -3.95
C SER A 48 1.59 -0.39 -3.61
N LEU A 49 1.93 -0.97 -2.46
CA LEU A 49 3.32 -1.19 -2.04
C LEU A 49 4.04 -2.18 -2.97
N GLU A 50 3.41 -3.31 -3.27
CA GLU A 50 3.95 -4.32 -4.19
C GLU A 50 4.19 -3.74 -5.60
N CYS A 51 3.28 -2.89 -6.08
CA CYS A 51 3.44 -2.21 -7.37
C CYS A 51 4.63 -1.25 -7.37
N SER A 52 4.79 -0.44 -6.33
CA SER A 52 5.93 0.49 -6.22
C SER A 52 7.27 -0.23 -6.08
N ILE A 53 7.33 -1.33 -5.32
CA ILE A 53 8.54 -2.15 -5.20
C ILE A 53 8.91 -2.79 -6.54
N ARG A 54 7.92 -3.28 -7.29
CA ARG A 54 8.14 -3.81 -8.64
C ARG A 54 8.67 -2.76 -9.61
N ASN A 55 8.33 -1.49 -9.41
CA ASN A 55 8.87 -0.36 -10.18
C ASN A 55 10.29 0.04 -9.75
N GLY A 56 10.87 -0.64 -8.74
CA GLY A 56 12.23 -0.43 -8.28
C GLY A 56 12.36 0.45 -7.03
N GLU A 57 11.23 0.94 -6.49
CA GLU A 57 11.23 1.74 -5.27
C GLU A 57 11.58 0.88 -4.05
N ARG A 58 12.59 1.30 -3.30
CA ARG A 58 13.09 0.59 -2.11
C ARG A 58 13.01 1.43 -0.85
N ASN A 59 12.67 2.72 -0.97
CA ASN A 59 12.55 3.60 0.17
C ASN A 59 11.20 3.39 0.88
N THR A 60 11.24 2.78 2.06
CA THR A 60 10.03 2.47 2.86
C THR A 60 9.16 3.68 3.19
N LEU A 61 9.73 4.89 3.33
CA LEU A 61 8.96 6.11 3.56
C LEU A 61 8.24 6.57 2.30
N GLN A 62 8.90 6.52 1.14
CA GLN A 62 8.26 6.86 -0.13
C GLN A 62 7.19 5.84 -0.50
N LEU A 63 7.46 4.55 -0.32
CA LEU A 63 6.48 3.47 -0.47
C LEU A 63 5.22 3.72 0.38
N ALA A 64 5.39 4.02 1.67
CA ALA A 64 4.28 4.30 2.56
C ALA A 64 3.47 5.53 2.13
N ASN A 65 4.15 6.65 1.84
CA ASN A 65 3.50 7.90 1.45
C ASN A 65 2.73 7.76 0.13
N GLU A 66 3.33 7.12 -0.86
CA GLU A 66 2.72 6.90 -2.16
C GLU A 66 1.52 5.96 -2.06
N ALA A 67 1.63 4.90 -1.25
CA ALA A 67 0.52 3.98 -1.01
C ALA A 67 -0.67 4.68 -0.33
N ILE A 68 -0.43 5.53 0.69
CA ILE A 68 -1.49 6.35 1.32
C ILE A 68 -2.12 7.31 0.30
N ARG A 69 -1.28 7.99 -0.51
CA ARG A 69 -1.76 8.93 -1.53
C ARG A 69 -2.68 8.25 -2.55
N ARG A 70 -2.30 7.06 -3.02
CA ARG A 70 -3.11 6.25 -3.94
C ARG A 70 -4.42 5.82 -3.29
N LEU A 71 -4.38 5.34 -2.05
CA LEU A 71 -5.57 4.98 -1.29
C LEU A 71 -6.56 6.15 -1.15
N ARG A 72 -6.06 7.34 -0.79
CA ARG A 72 -6.90 8.54 -0.72
C ARG A 72 -7.50 8.89 -2.08
N ALA A 73 -6.70 8.85 -3.14
CA ALA A 73 -7.16 9.17 -4.49
C ALA A 73 -8.24 8.20 -4.97
N GLU A 74 -8.04 6.89 -4.77
CA GLU A 74 -9.01 5.87 -5.15
C GLU A 74 -10.32 6.00 -4.36
N LEU A 75 -10.25 6.25 -3.06
CA LEU A 75 -11.45 6.38 -2.23
C LEU A 75 -12.21 7.69 -2.51
N THR A 76 -11.50 8.78 -2.79
CA THR A 76 -12.10 10.05 -3.23
C THR A 76 -12.74 9.92 -4.63
N ALA A 77 -12.15 9.09 -5.51
CA ALA A 77 -12.73 8.80 -6.81
C ALA A 77 -13.96 7.88 -6.69
N SER A 78 -13.89 6.83 -5.87
CA SER A 78 -15.02 5.94 -5.60
C SER A 78 -16.18 6.66 -4.92
N SER A 79 -15.92 7.58 -3.97
CA SER A 79 -16.99 8.35 -3.32
C SER A 79 -17.75 9.26 -4.31
N LYS A 80 -17.11 9.70 -5.39
CA LYS A 80 -17.77 10.46 -6.47
C LYS A 80 -18.60 9.60 -7.41
N GLN A 81 -18.34 8.29 -7.51
CA GLN A 81 -19.14 7.39 -8.33
C GLN A 81 -20.42 6.90 -7.63
N GLN A 82 -20.47 6.91 -6.30
CA GLN A 82 -21.61 6.41 -5.54
C GLN A 82 -22.78 7.43 -5.43
N ASP A 83 -22.56 8.70 -5.76
CA ASP A 83 -23.57 9.78 -5.72
C ASP A 83 -24.39 9.91 -7.03
N ARG A 84 -24.11 9.07 -8.04
CA ARG A 84 -24.72 9.15 -9.39
C ARG A 84 -25.56 7.93 -9.79
N SER A 85 -26.08 7.16 -8.83
CA SER A 85 -26.99 6.03 -9.07
C SER A 85 -28.40 6.31 -8.56
#